data_AF-A0AAN5C2C9-F1
#
_entry.id   AF-A0AAN5C2C9-F1
#
_cell.length_a   1.000
_cell.length_b   1.000
_cell.length_c   1.000
_cell.angle_alpha   90.00
_cell.angle_beta   90.00
_cell.angle_gamma   90.00
#
_symmetry.space_group_name_H-M   'P 1'
#
loop_
_entity.id
_entity.type
_entity.pdbx_description
1 polymer ?
#
loop_
_entity_poly.entity_id
_entity_poly.type
_entity_poly.pdbx_seq_one_letter_code
_entity_poly.pdbx_strand_id
1 'polypeptide(L)'
;MNSSEENPQKETPKDDQSTTDGKDAFGYSSNRMAVDGMPVTSLTESQAAQQATQNGAYAQFMKPKFARAPIKEAGRVAYLGESSNLSLLVQDRHGTTDVVHYPLPPNIRGSRARLADLDNLELDILHQRGAFLLPPKPLCDELVDAYFKWVAPVVPIVNRSRFMRHYRDPKNPPSLLLLQAILLAGSRVCTNPQLMDANGSTTPAAMTFYKRAKALYDANYEDDRVTIVQALVLLGWYWEGPEDVTKNVFYWTRVAMVVAQGSDRSVAVALGRPIGINTDDSDVGMLTEDDFIEDEIDIAAEYPPDPVHVQFFLQYVKLCEIMGLVLAQQYSVASKSRRMNAMDLTHSDMALADWLQNCPKEVCWQRQNHHFWAALLHANY
;
A
#
# COMPACT_ATOMS: atom_id res chain seq x y z
N MET A 1 -85.08 34.21 -10.49
CA MET A 1 -84.57 32.83 -10.56
C MET A 1 -84.34 32.54 -12.04
N ASN A 2 -83.14 32.83 -12.53
CA ASN A 2 -81.97 31.93 -12.69
C ASN A 2 -82.02 31.27 -14.08
N SER A 3 -80.98 31.17 -14.91
CA SER A 3 -79.61 31.71 -14.95
C SER A 3 -79.01 31.25 -16.29
N SER A 4 -78.24 32.15 -16.93
CA SER A 4 -76.94 31.96 -17.61
C SER A 4 -76.83 30.96 -18.79
N GLU A 5 -76.68 31.40 -20.04
CA GLU A 5 -75.53 32.06 -20.73
C GLU A 5 -74.59 31.02 -21.36
N GLU A 6 -74.74 30.74 -22.66
CA GLU A 6 -74.26 31.47 -23.86
C GLU A 6 -72.81 31.18 -24.25
N ASN A 7 -72.70 30.54 -25.41
CA ASN A 7 -71.53 30.44 -26.27
C ASN A 7 -71.68 31.54 -27.33
N PRO A 8 -70.60 32.16 -27.83
CA PRO A 8 -70.58 32.28 -29.29
C PRO A 8 -69.23 32.08 -29.98
N GLN A 9 -69.43 31.72 -31.26
CA GLN A 9 -68.54 31.36 -32.34
C GLN A 9 -67.55 32.44 -32.81
N LYS A 10 -66.38 31.93 -33.23
CA LYS A 10 -65.51 32.30 -34.37
C LYS A 10 -65.95 33.43 -35.32
N GLU A 11 -65.03 34.37 -35.55
CA GLU A 11 -64.65 34.96 -36.86
C GLU A 11 -63.14 35.36 -36.84
N THR A 12 -62.40 35.11 -37.93
CA THR A 12 -61.00 35.48 -38.24
C THR A 12 -60.93 36.91 -38.85
N PRO A 13 -59.79 37.66 -39.10
CA PRO A 13 -58.33 37.35 -39.09
C PRO A 13 -57.37 38.52 -38.63
N LYS A 14 -56.04 38.30 -38.74
CA LYS A 14 -54.88 39.25 -38.68
C LYS A 14 -54.45 39.82 -37.32
N ASP A 15 -53.15 39.67 -37.02
CA ASP A 15 -52.42 40.68 -36.27
C ASP A 15 -51.01 40.89 -36.82
N ASP A 16 -50.67 42.17 -36.89
CA ASP A 16 -49.41 42.77 -37.32
C ASP A 16 -48.30 42.58 -36.27
N GLN A 17 -47.08 42.82 -36.75
CA GLN A 17 -45.80 42.81 -36.03
C GLN A 17 -45.81 43.55 -34.68
N SER A 18 -45.26 42.93 -33.63
CA SER A 18 -44.27 43.59 -32.76
C SER A 18 -43.47 42.59 -31.91
N THR A 19 -42.18 42.85 -31.86
CA THR A 19 -41.10 42.17 -31.14
C THR A 19 -41.22 42.28 -29.61
N THR A 20 -41.00 41.19 -28.88
CA THR A 20 -40.30 41.24 -27.58
C THR A 20 -39.57 39.91 -27.31
N ASP A 21 -38.24 39.98 -27.35
CA ASP A 21 -37.32 38.96 -26.87
C ASP A 21 -37.61 38.62 -25.40
N GLY A 22 -37.98 37.38 -25.11
CA GLY A 22 -37.95 36.82 -23.75
C GLY A 22 -36.53 36.44 -23.36
N LYS A 23 -35.64 37.42 -23.28
CA LYS A 23 -34.32 37.30 -22.65
C LYS A 23 -34.39 38.03 -21.31
N ASP A 24 -34.04 37.32 -20.24
CA ASP A 24 -33.68 37.95 -18.98
C ASP A 24 -32.43 38.81 -19.22
N ALA A 25 -32.13 39.79 -18.35
CA ALA A 25 -31.07 40.80 -18.55
C ALA A 25 -29.63 40.26 -18.79
N PHE A 26 -29.44 38.93 -18.78
CA PHE A 26 -28.20 38.22 -19.06
C PHE A 26 -28.32 37.08 -20.11
N GLY A 27 -29.45 36.92 -20.81
CA GLY A 27 -29.54 36.14 -22.06
C GLY A 27 -29.69 34.61 -21.96
N TYR A 28 -30.20 34.04 -20.86
CA TYR A 28 -30.43 32.58 -20.76
C TYR A 28 -31.85 32.16 -21.16
N SER A 29 -31.94 31.02 -21.87
CA SER A 29 -33.20 30.36 -22.24
C SER A 29 -33.70 29.49 -21.08
N SER A 30 -34.98 29.60 -20.72
CA SER A 30 -35.60 28.74 -19.72
C SER A 30 -35.75 27.31 -20.25
N ASN A 31 -34.86 26.40 -19.85
CA ASN A 31 -35.04 24.97 -20.00
C ASN A 31 -34.88 24.28 -18.64
N ARG A 32 -35.76 23.31 -18.38
CA ARG A 32 -35.99 22.65 -17.09
C ARG A 32 -34.70 22.10 -16.44
N MET A 33 -34.25 22.82 -15.41
CA MET A 33 -33.41 22.42 -14.27
C MET A 33 -32.53 21.17 -14.43
N ALA A 34 -31.32 21.37 -14.94
CA ALA A 34 -30.13 20.73 -14.38
C ALA A 34 -29.73 21.52 -13.11
N VAL A 35 -29.44 20.84 -12.01
CA VAL A 35 -28.88 21.49 -10.82
C VAL A 35 -27.38 21.69 -11.04
N ASP A 36 -26.92 22.92 -10.78
CA ASP A 36 -25.61 23.48 -11.10
C ASP A 36 -24.39 22.56 -10.85
N GLY A 37 -23.52 22.46 -11.86
CA GLY A 37 -22.08 22.26 -11.68
C GLY A 37 -21.49 20.88 -11.94
N MET A 38 -22.28 19.82 -12.08
CA MET A 38 -21.77 18.47 -12.36
C MET A 38 -22.04 18.07 -13.82
N PRO A 39 -21.03 17.59 -14.59
CA PRO A 39 -21.30 17.04 -15.91
C PRO A 39 -22.24 15.85 -15.79
N VAL A 40 -23.17 15.72 -16.74
CA VAL A 40 -24.09 14.59 -16.82
C VAL A 40 -23.25 13.33 -17.05
N THR A 41 -23.01 12.56 -15.99
CA THR A 41 -22.31 11.28 -16.07
C THR A 41 -23.30 10.25 -16.58
N SER A 42 -23.39 10.10 -17.91
CA SER A 42 -24.03 8.92 -18.50
C SER A 42 -23.11 7.72 -18.26
N LEU A 43 -23.42 6.91 -17.26
CA LEU A 43 -22.74 5.63 -17.04
C LEU A 43 -23.12 4.69 -18.17
N THR A 44 -22.14 3.97 -18.70
CA THR A 44 -22.41 2.83 -19.59
C THR A 44 -23.17 1.74 -18.82
N GLU A 45 -23.95 0.89 -19.50
CA GLU A 45 -24.73 -0.18 -18.82
C GLU A 45 -23.83 -1.11 -17.98
N SER A 46 -22.59 -1.36 -18.41
CA SER A 46 -21.59 -2.12 -17.65
C SER A 46 -21.14 -1.39 -16.39
N GLN A 47 -20.82 -0.09 -16.46
CA GLN A 47 -20.46 0.73 -15.30
C GLN A 47 -21.62 0.88 -14.32
N ALA A 48 -22.85 1.02 -14.82
CA ALA A 48 -24.05 1.08 -14.00
C ALA A 48 -24.31 -0.26 -13.29
N ALA A 49 -24.06 -1.40 -13.94
CA ALA A 49 -24.18 -2.73 -13.33
C ALA A 49 -23.11 -2.97 -12.25
N GLN A 50 -21.87 -2.55 -12.50
CA GLN A 50 -20.77 -2.63 -11.52
C GLN A 50 -21.06 -1.73 -10.30
N GLN A 51 -21.49 -0.49 -10.54
CA GLN A 51 -21.86 0.43 -9.48
C GLN A 51 -23.10 -0.04 -8.71
N ALA A 52 -24.10 -0.64 -9.36
CA ALA A 52 -25.24 -1.25 -8.69
C ALA A 52 -24.83 -2.44 -7.80
N THR A 53 -23.85 -3.22 -8.23
CA THR A 53 -23.29 -4.33 -7.45
C THR A 53 -22.54 -3.82 -6.22
N GLN A 54 -21.70 -2.80 -6.39
CA GLN A 54 -20.94 -2.16 -5.30
C GLN A 54 -21.85 -1.43 -4.30
N ASN A 55 -22.84 -0.69 -4.81
CA ASN A 55 -23.87 -0.03 -4.00
C ASN A 55 -24.73 -1.06 -3.26
N GLY A 56 -25.03 -2.20 -3.88
CA GLY A 56 -25.76 -3.31 -3.26
C GLY A 56 -25.02 -3.90 -2.06
N ALA A 57 -23.68 -4.05 -2.15
CA ALA A 57 -22.86 -4.50 -1.04
C ALA A 57 -22.87 -3.50 0.15
N TYR A 58 -22.75 -2.19 -0.14
CA TYR A 58 -22.89 -1.15 0.89
C TYR A 58 -24.28 -1.12 1.52
N ALA A 59 -25.34 -1.27 0.72
CA ALA A 59 -26.72 -1.31 1.22
C ALA A 59 -26.99 -2.52 2.14
N GLN A 60 -26.25 -3.61 1.97
CA GLN A 60 -26.34 -4.77 2.87
C GLN A 60 -25.71 -4.50 4.24
N PHE A 61 -24.64 -3.70 4.32
CA PHE A 61 -24.12 -3.19 5.60
C PHE A 61 -25.14 -2.29 6.31
N MET A 62 -25.97 -1.55 5.57
CA MET A 62 -27.03 -0.69 6.10
C MET A 62 -28.29 -1.46 6.56
N LYS A 63 -28.39 -2.77 6.25
CA LYS A 63 -29.53 -3.64 6.60
C LYS A 63 -29.05 -5.01 7.12
N PRO A 64 -28.24 -5.07 8.19
CA PRO A 64 -27.77 -6.34 8.70
C PRO A 64 -28.96 -7.16 9.22
N LYS A 65 -29.08 -8.41 8.78
CA LYS A 65 -30.01 -9.36 9.40
C LYS A 65 -29.40 -9.82 10.72
N PHE A 66 -29.96 -9.36 11.83
CA PHE A 66 -29.51 -9.75 13.16
C PHE A 66 -29.84 -11.23 13.42
N ALA A 67 -28.79 -12.03 13.61
CA ALA A 67 -28.91 -13.35 14.19
C ALA A 67 -27.95 -13.44 15.38
N ARG A 68 -28.48 -13.57 16.59
CA ARG A 68 -27.70 -14.01 17.76
C ARG A 68 -27.39 -15.50 17.59
N ALA A 69 -26.52 -15.82 16.63
CA ALA A 69 -26.05 -17.17 16.38
C ALA A 69 -24.59 -17.27 16.83
N PRO A 70 -24.16 -18.40 17.42
CA PRO A 70 -22.76 -18.67 17.68
C PRO A 70 -21.94 -18.52 16.40
N ILE A 71 -20.75 -17.90 16.47
CA ILE A 71 -19.84 -17.80 15.33
C ILE A 71 -19.37 -19.21 14.99
N LYS A 72 -19.90 -19.79 13.90
CA LYS A 72 -19.56 -21.15 13.47
C LYS A 72 -18.30 -21.21 12.60
N GLU A 73 -17.93 -20.10 11.95
CA GLU A 73 -16.77 -20.00 11.06
C GLU A 73 -15.98 -18.73 11.37
N ALA A 74 -14.72 -18.89 11.81
CA ALA A 74 -13.78 -17.79 12.02
C ALA A 74 -13.39 -17.19 10.64
N GLY A 75 -14.02 -16.07 10.25
CA GLY A 75 -13.69 -15.36 9.01
C GLY A 75 -14.85 -14.65 8.32
N ARG A 76 -16.10 -14.85 8.75
CA ARG A 76 -17.30 -14.19 8.14
C ARG A 76 -17.97 -13.15 9.03
N VAL A 77 -17.23 -12.58 9.97
CA VAL A 77 -17.77 -11.61 10.95
C VAL A 77 -16.87 -10.38 10.97
N ALA A 78 -17.45 -9.20 10.77
CA ALA A 78 -16.79 -7.91 10.97
C ALA A 78 -17.06 -7.40 12.39
N TYR A 79 -16.06 -6.82 13.05
CA TYR A 79 -16.25 -6.13 14.33
C TYR A 79 -16.42 -4.63 14.05
N LEU A 80 -17.52 -4.02 14.48
CA LEU A 80 -17.73 -2.57 14.43
C LEU A 80 -17.93 -2.07 15.87
N GLY A 81 -16.85 -1.58 16.47
CA GLY A 81 -16.89 -0.94 17.79
C GLY A 81 -17.39 0.50 17.73
N GLU A 82 -17.49 1.16 18.89
CA GLU A 82 -17.96 2.55 19.03
C GLU A 82 -17.10 3.58 18.28
N SER A 83 -15.82 3.29 18.11
CA SER A 83 -14.87 4.13 17.36
C SER A 83 -14.95 3.94 15.84
N SER A 84 -15.83 3.05 15.35
CA SER A 84 -16.06 2.86 13.93
C SER A 84 -17.06 3.86 13.37
N ASN A 85 -16.65 4.62 12.34
CA ASN A 85 -17.56 5.49 11.60
C ASN A 85 -18.72 4.71 10.95
N LEU A 86 -18.53 3.40 10.68
CA LEU A 86 -19.60 2.52 10.21
C LEU A 86 -20.62 2.20 11.31
N SER A 87 -20.25 2.32 12.58
CA SER A 87 -21.16 2.17 13.71
C SER A 87 -22.28 3.22 13.63
N LEU A 88 -21.98 4.46 13.24
CA LEU A 88 -23.00 5.51 13.04
C LEU A 88 -24.07 5.12 12.00
N LEU A 89 -23.66 4.41 10.95
CA LEU A 89 -24.55 3.97 9.88
C LEU A 89 -25.41 2.76 10.26
N VAL A 90 -24.94 1.96 11.22
CA VAL A 90 -25.60 0.72 11.67
C VAL A 90 -26.43 0.94 12.95
N GLN A 91 -26.01 1.89 13.80
CA GLN A 91 -26.68 2.27 15.06
C GLN A 91 -27.99 3.01 14.83
N ASP A 92 -28.13 3.74 13.72
CA ASP A 92 -29.26 4.66 13.43
C ASP A 92 -30.64 3.99 13.31
N ARG A 93 -30.73 2.65 13.41
CA ARG A 93 -32.01 1.93 13.26
C ARG A 93 -32.48 1.09 14.44
N HIS A 94 -31.62 0.72 15.40
CA HIS A 94 -32.01 -0.31 16.38
C HIS A 94 -31.63 -0.06 17.85
N GLY A 95 -30.94 1.04 18.20
CA GLY A 95 -30.79 1.48 19.60
C GLY A 95 -30.10 0.52 20.57
N THR A 96 -29.57 -0.62 20.12
CA THR A 96 -28.84 -1.57 20.96
C THR A 96 -27.35 -1.39 20.78
N THR A 97 -26.69 -0.80 21.79
CA THR A 97 -25.24 -0.52 21.85
C THR A 97 -24.37 -1.76 22.02
N ASP A 98 -24.96 -2.92 22.33
CA ASP A 98 -24.24 -4.12 22.77
C ASP A 98 -23.83 -5.08 21.63
N VAL A 99 -24.18 -4.77 20.37
CA VAL A 99 -23.85 -5.62 19.21
C VAL A 99 -22.70 -5.01 18.43
N VAL A 100 -21.52 -5.62 18.54
CA VAL A 100 -20.28 -5.18 17.88
C VAL A 100 -19.80 -6.14 16.80
N HIS A 101 -20.47 -7.28 16.60
CA HIS A 101 -20.10 -8.30 15.60
C HIS A 101 -21.19 -8.46 14.53
N TYR A 102 -20.82 -8.31 13.27
CA TYR A 102 -21.74 -8.28 12.13
C TYR A 102 -21.37 -9.32 11.07
N PRO A 103 -22.31 -10.14 10.58
CA PRO A 103 -22.03 -11.12 9.53
C PRO A 103 -21.76 -10.40 8.20
N LEU A 104 -20.67 -10.78 7.53
CA LEU A 104 -20.34 -10.26 6.20
C LEU A 104 -21.30 -10.85 5.15
N PRO A 105 -21.83 -10.03 4.22
CA PRO A 105 -22.65 -10.53 3.13
C PRO A 105 -21.93 -11.58 2.27
N PRO A 106 -22.65 -12.57 1.70
CA PRO A 106 -22.07 -13.65 0.90
C PRO A 106 -21.35 -13.17 -0.37
N ASN A 107 -21.59 -11.93 -0.77
CA ASN A 107 -21.05 -11.27 -1.96
C ASN A 107 -19.64 -10.69 -1.70
N ILE A 108 -19.30 -10.45 -0.44
CA ILE A 108 -18.00 -9.92 -0.04
C ILE A 108 -17.05 -11.11 0.06
N ARG A 109 -16.38 -11.38 -1.06
CA ARG A 109 -15.29 -12.35 -1.11
C ARG A 109 -14.00 -11.64 -0.67
N GLY A 110 -13.17 -12.33 0.13
CA GLY A 110 -11.87 -11.82 0.55
C GLY A 110 -10.91 -11.58 -0.63
N SER A 111 -9.71 -11.07 -0.35
CA SER A 111 -8.69 -10.51 -1.25
C SER A 111 -8.30 -11.28 -2.53
N ARG A 112 -8.85 -12.48 -2.77
CA ARG A 112 -8.64 -13.28 -3.99
C ARG A 112 -9.66 -13.02 -5.11
N ALA A 113 -10.62 -12.12 -4.92
CA ALA A 113 -11.80 -12.03 -5.78
C ALA A 113 -11.70 -11.09 -7.01
N ARG A 114 -10.69 -10.21 -7.11
CA ARG A 114 -10.67 -9.16 -8.15
C ARG A 114 -9.77 -9.40 -9.37
N LEU A 115 -9.12 -10.56 -9.48
CA LEU A 115 -8.49 -10.94 -10.77
C LEU A 115 -9.52 -10.95 -11.93
N ALA A 116 -10.81 -11.01 -11.62
CA ALA A 116 -11.91 -10.92 -12.58
C ALA A 116 -12.37 -9.48 -12.91
N ASP A 117 -11.82 -8.44 -12.27
CA ASP A 117 -12.24 -7.04 -12.44
C ASP A 117 -11.33 -6.20 -13.34
N LEU A 118 -10.21 -6.74 -13.85
CA LEU A 118 -9.35 -6.05 -14.81
C LEU A 118 -10.02 -6.04 -16.19
N ASP A 119 -10.18 -4.85 -16.77
CA ASP A 119 -10.74 -4.73 -18.11
C ASP A 119 -9.79 -5.37 -19.13
N ASN A 120 -10.33 -5.95 -20.22
CA ASN A 120 -9.53 -6.59 -21.27
C ASN A 120 -8.44 -5.66 -21.83
N LEU A 121 -8.70 -4.35 -21.87
CA LEU A 121 -7.73 -3.34 -22.28
C LEU A 121 -6.54 -3.24 -21.32
N GLU A 122 -6.77 -3.32 -20.01
CA GLU A 122 -5.69 -3.29 -19.01
C GLU A 122 -4.83 -4.55 -19.11
N LEU A 123 -5.45 -5.71 -19.32
CA LEU A 123 -4.74 -6.96 -19.57
C LEU A 123 -3.87 -6.86 -20.83
N ASP A 124 -4.40 -6.31 -21.94
CA ASP A 124 -3.64 -6.11 -23.17
C ASP A 124 -2.44 -5.17 -22.96
N ILE A 125 -2.61 -4.08 -22.20
CA ILE A 125 -1.52 -3.17 -21.85
C ILE A 125 -0.44 -3.89 -21.03
N LEU A 126 -0.84 -4.72 -20.05
CA LEU A 126 0.10 -5.50 -19.24
C LEU A 126 0.87 -6.53 -20.09
N HIS A 127 0.19 -7.19 -21.03
CA HIS A 127 0.83 -8.08 -22.01
C HIS A 127 1.85 -7.34 -22.88
N GLN A 128 1.49 -6.17 -23.42
CA GLN A 128 2.40 -5.36 -24.24
C GLN A 128 3.60 -4.82 -23.45
N ARG A 129 3.41 -4.48 -22.18
CA ARG A 129 4.50 -4.11 -21.26
C ARG A 129 5.35 -5.29 -20.81
N GLY A 130 4.96 -6.52 -21.16
CA GLY A 130 5.63 -7.75 -20.77
C GLY A 130 5.57 -8.01 -19.26
N ALA A 131 4.57 -7.49 -18.56
CA ALA A 131 4.45 -7.56 -17.10
C ALA A 131 4.39 -9.02 -16.58
N PHE A 132 3.83 -9.92 -17.38
CA PHE A 132 3.71 -11.36 -17.10
C PHE A 132 4.95 -12.18 -17.46
N LEU A 133 5.94 -11.57 -18.12
CA LEU A 133 7.14 -12.28 -18.54
C LEU A 133 8.12 -12.43 -17.37
N LEU A 134 8.55 -13.67 -17.16
CA LEU A 134 9.62 -14.01 -16.23
C LEU A 134 10.84 -14.54 -17.01
N PRO A 135 12.06 -14.32 -16.52
CA PRO A 135 13.24 -14.97 -17.05
C PRO A 135 13.17 -16.51 -16.95
N PRO A 136 14.08 -17.24 -17.63
CA PRO A 136 14.24 -18.68 -17.43
C PRO A 136 14.39 -19.02 -15.94
N LYS A 137 13.79 -20.14 -15.51
CA LYS A 137 13.76 -20.55 -14.10
C LYS A 137 15.15 -20.52 -13.40
N PRO A 138 16.25 -20.98 -14.01
CA PRO A 138 17.57 -20.91 -13.38
C PRO A 138 18.02 -19.48 -13.06
N LEU A 139 17.75 -18.53 -13.98
CA LEU A 139 18.09 -17.13 -13.75
C LEU A 139 17.20 -16.51 -12.67
N CYS A 140 15.92 -16.89 -12.62
CA CYS A 140 15.05 -16.49 -11.52
C CYS A 140 15.53 -17.03 -10.17
N ASP A 141 15.99 -18.29 -10.11
CA ASP A 141 16.55 -18.90 -8.91
C ASP A 141 17.76 -18.12 -8.39
N GLU A 142 18.72 -17.82 -9.27
CA GLU A 142 19.90 -17.03 -8.92
C GLU A 142 19.55 -15.62 -8.41
N LEU A 143 18.55 -14.97 -9.02
CA LEU A 143 18.09 -13.63 -8.62
C LEU A 143 17.41 -13.66 -7.24
N VAL A 144 16.54 -14.65 -6.99
CA VAL A 144 15.85 -14.84 -5.71
C VAL A 144 16.85 -15.17 -4.60
N ASP A 145 17.82 -16.04 -4.86
CA ASP A 145 18.88 -16.35 -3.91
C ASP A 145 19.76 -15.13 -3.62
N ALA A 146 20.10 -14.34 -4.64
CA ALA A 146 20.86 -13.10 -4.46
C ALA A 146 20.08 -12.07 -3.61
N TYR A 147 18.76 -11.96 -3.80
CA TYR A 147 17.90 -11.13 -2.95
C TYR A 147 17.97 -11.55 -1.48
N PHE A 148 17.71 -12.84 -1.18
CA PHE A 148 17.72 -13.30 0.22
C PHE A 148 19.11 -13.25 0.86
N LYS A 149 20.18 -13.32 0.05
CA LYS A 149 21.54 -13.23 0.54
C LYS A 149 21.99 -11.80 0.85
N TRP A 150 21.67 -10.84 -0.02
CA TRP A 150 22.30 -9.51 0.03
C TRP A 150 21.32 -8.36 0.30
N VAL A 151 20.03 -8.54 0.01
CA VAL A 151 19.01 -7.50 0.15
C VAL A 151 18.19 -7.72 1.42
N ALA A 152 17.68 -8.93 1.62
CA ALA A 152 16.84 -9.26 2.77
C ALA A 152 17.48 -8.94 4.14
N PRO A 153 18.80 -9.09 4.37
CA PRO A 153 19.40 -8.69 5.65
C PRO A 153 19.33 -7.19 5.96
N VAL A 154 19.24 -6.34 4.93
CA VAL A 154 19.07 -4.88 5.08
C VAL A 154 17.59 -4.49 5.12
N VAL A 155 16.75 -5.25 4.42
CA VAL A 155 15.32 -4.99 4.26
C VAL A 155 14.53 -6.30 4.46
N PRO A 156 14.39 -6.79 5.71
CA PRO A 156 13.82 -8.10 6.05
C PRO A 156 12.29 -8.05 6.06
N ILE A 157 11.71 -7.69 4.91
CA ILE A 157 10.26 -7.47 4.78
C ILE A 157 9.53 -8.69 4.20
N VAL A 158 10.25 -9.70 3.70
CA VAL A 158 9.68 -10.92 3.10
C VAL A 158 10.12 -12.14 3.90
N ASN A 159 9.15 -12.92 4.38
CA ASN A 159 9.42 -14.21 5.01
C ASN A 159 9.93 -15.22 3.97
N ARG A 160 11.16 -15.70 4.13
CA ARG A 160 11.86 -16.52 3.15
C ARG A 160 11.23 -17.89 3.00
N SER A 161 10.96 -18.56 4.11
CA SER A 161 10.41 -19.93 4.12
C SER A 161 9.04 -19.98 3.43
N ARG A 162 8.16 -19.04 3.78
CA ARG A 162 6.84 -18.90 3.17
C ARG A 162 6.95 -18.56 1.69
N PHE A 163 7.81 -17.61 1.32
CA PHE A 163 7.99 -17.22 -0.07
C PHE A 163 8.51 -18.38 -0.92
N MET A 164 9.56 -19.07 -0.48
CA MET A 164 10.17 -20.17 -1.24
C MET A 164 9.23 -21.36 -1.41
N ARG A 165 8.36 -21.62 -0.43
CA ARG A 165 7.32 -22.65 -0.54
C ARG A 165 6.33 -22.34 -1.68
N HIS A 166 5.86 -21.10 -1.78
CA HIS A 166 5.00 -20.66 -2.87
C HIS A 166 5.75 -20.61 -4.20
N TYR A 167 7.00 -20.11 -4.20
CA TYR A 167 7.82 -19.96 -5.39
C TYR A 167 8.10 -21.30 -6.10
N ARG A 168 8.14 -22.40 -5.34
CA ARG A 168 8.28 -23.75 -5.86
C ARG A 168 6.97 -24.44 -6.21
N ASP A 169 5.82 -23.87 -5.81
CA ASP A 169 4.49 -24.43 -6.08
C ASP A 169 3.87 -23.76 -7.32
N PRO A 170 3.80 -24.46 -8.48
CA PRO A 170 3.20 -23.90 -9.68
C PRO A 170 1.70 -23.65 -9.56
N LYS A 171 1.02 -24.30 -8.61
CA LYS A 171 -0.43 -24.19 -8.41
C LYS A 171 -0.80 -23.00 -7.52
N ASN A 172 0.13 -22.57 -6.67
CA ASN A 172 -0.06 -21.46 -5.75
C ASN A 172 1.22 -20.59 -5.69
N PRO A 173 1.60 -19.97 -6.83
CA PRO A 173 2.81 -19.15 -6.91
C PRO A 173 2.67 -17.89 -6.03
N PRO A 174 3.80 -17.23 -5.70
CA PRO A 174 3.76 -15.94 -5.02
C PRO A 174 3.13 -14.88 -5.92
N SER A 175 2.77 -13.74 -5.32
CA SER A 175 2.34 -12.57 -6.07
C SER A 175 3.33 -12.22 -7.18
N LEU A 176 2.83 -12.04 -8.40
CA LEU A 176 3.67 -11.66 -9.52
C LEU A 176 4.26 -10.27 -9.33
N LEU A 177 3.53 -9.34 -8.70
CA LEU A 177 4.04 -8.01 -8.36
C LEU A 177 5.24 -8.12 -7.42
N LEU A 178 5.11 -8.90 -6.35
CA LEU A 178 6.19 -9.13 -5.40
C LEU A 178 7.38 -9.86 -6.04
N LEU A 179 7.12 -10.87 -6.87
CA LEU A 179 8.16 -11.60 -7.58
C LEU A 179 8.95 -10.67 -8.51
N GLN A 180 8.30 -9.84 -9.33
CA GLN A 180 9.00 -8.87 -10.18
C GLN A 180 9.83 -7.87 -9.36
N ALA A 181 9.34 -7.45 -8.18
CA ALA A 181 10.07 -6.57 -7.28
C ALA A 181 11.29 -7.25 -6.61
N ILE A 182 11.17 -8.53 -6.25
CA ILE A 182 12.30 -9.35 -5.77
C ILE A 182 13.35 -9.55 -6.88
N LEU A 183 12.92 -9.83 -8.11
CA LEU A 183 13.84 -9.97 -9.26
C LEU A 183 14.56 -8.65 -9.56
N LEU A 184 13.86 -7.51 -9.45
CA LEU A 184 14.47 -6.18 -9.52
C LEU A 184 15.59 -6.04 -8.49
N ALA A 185 15.27 -6.21 -7.21
CA ALA A 185 16.25 -6.03 -6.13
C ALA A 185 17.42 -7.02 -6.27
N GLY A 186 17.12 -8.29 -6.55
CA GLY A 186 18.11 -9.33 -6.80
C GLY A 186 19.04 -9.01 -7.98
N SER A 187 18.54 -8.38 -9.05
CA SER A 187 19.36 -8.05 -10.23
C SER A 187 20.45 -7.01 -9.94
N ARG A 188 20.30 -6.19 -8.90
CA ARG A 188 21.30 -5.19 -8.49
C ARG A 188 22.49 -5.79 -7.74
N VAL A 189 22.30 -6.97 -7.17
CA VAL A 189 23.29 -7.67 -6.32
C VAL A 189 23.75 -9.00 -6.93
N CYS A 190 23.13 -9.44 -8.02
CA CYS A 190 23.51 -10.63 -8.77
C CYS A 190 24.69 -10.33 -9.70
N THR A 191 25.61 -11.28 -9.81
CA THR A 191 26.82 -11.18 -10.65
C THR A 191 26.70 -11.97 -11.97
N ASN A 192 25.50 -12.43 -12.33
CA ASN A 192 25.30 -13.23 -13.54
C ASN A 192 25.54 -12.38 -14.81
N PRO A 193 26.47 -12.78 -15.71
CA PRO A 193 26.78 -12.03 -16.92
C PRO A 193 25.60 -11.84 -17.89
N GLN A 194 24.57 -12.71 -17.84
CA GLN A 194 23.38 -12.59 -18.67
C GLN A 194 22.52 -11.37 -18.32
N LEU A 195 22.70 -10.80 -17.12
CA LEU A 195 22.01 -9.60 -16.67
C LEU A 195 22.76 -8.32 -17.05
N MET A 196 24.00 -8.45 -17.53
CA MET A 196 24.91 -7.34 -17.73
C MET A 196 24.92 -6.87 -19.18
N ASP A 197 25.01 -5.57 -19.38
CA ASP A 197 25.30 -4.99 -20.69
C ASP A 197 26.79 -5.08 -21.07
N ALA A 198 27.16 -4.49 -22.20
CA ALA A 198 28.53 -4.46 -22.70
C ALA A 198 29.54 -3.82 -21.71
N ASN A 199 29.06 -3.04 -20.74
CA ASN A 199 29.88 -2.37 -19.73
C ASN A 199 29.86 -3.11 -18.38
N GLY A 200 29.21 -4.27 -18.29
CA GLY A 200 29.07 -5.01 -17.03
C GLY A 200 27.93 -4.50 -16.14
N SER A 201 27.07 -3.59 -16.60
CA SER A 201 26.02 -2.98 -15.80
C SER A 201 24.73 -3.82 -15.83
N THR A 202 24.14 -4.06 -14.65
CA THR A 202 22.84 -4.73 -14.53
C THR A 202 21.65 -3.78 -14.68
N THR A 203 21.89 -2.49 -14.93
CA THR A 203 20.85 -1.45 -15.02
C THR A 203 19.76 -1.79 -16.06
N PRO A 204 20.04 -2.33 -17.26
CA PRO A 204 18.99 -2.69 -18.21
C PRO A 204 18.07 -3.81 -17.73
N ALA A 205 18.62 -4.82 -17.03
CA ALA A 205 17.84 -5.88 -16.42
C ALA A 205 16.97 -5.33 -15.28
N ALA A 206 17.56 -4.53 -14.39
CA ALA A 206 16.83 -3.86 -13.31
C ALA A 206 15.69 -2.98 -13.86
N MET A 207 15.94 -2.17 -14.89
CA MET A 207 14.92 -1.35 -15.56
C MET A 207 13.77 -2.20 -16.10
N THR A 208 14.06 -3.38 -16.65
CA THR A 208 13.05 -4.30 -17.17
C THR A 208 12.14 -4.79 -16.04
N PHE A 209 12.70 -5.28 -14.95
CA PHE A 209 11.93 -5.75 -13.79
C PHE A 209 11.14 -4.62 -13.14
N TYR A 210 11.74 -3.44 -13.01
CA TYR A 210 11.08 -2.23 -12.51
C TYR A 210 9.85 -1.86 -13.33
N LYS A 211 9.97 -1.77 -14.67
CA LYS A 211 8.85 -1.44 -15.55
C LYS A 211 7.72 -2.47 -15.48
N ARG A 212 8.06 -3.76 -15.35
CA ARG A 212 7.08 -4.84 -15.20
C ARG A 212 6.33 -4.77 -13.87
N ALA A 213 7.06 -4.65 -12.76
CA ALA A 213 6.47 -4.50 -11.42
C ALA A 213 5.62 -3.23 -11.32
N LYS A 214 6.11 -2.09 -11.83
CA LYS A 214 5.37 -0.84 -11.85
C LYS A 214 4.08 -0.96 -12.66
N ALA A 215 4.10 -1.65 -13.80
CA ALA A 215 2.89 -1.86 -14.59
C ALA A 215 1.81 -2.65 -13.83
N LEU A 216 2.22 -3.70 -13.11
CA LEU A 216 1.31 -4.49 -12.26
C LEU A 216 0.73 -3.64 -11.12
N TYR A 217 1.56 -2.79 -10.49
CA TYR A 217 1.10 -1.88 -9.45
C TYR A 217 0.14 -0.82 -9.99
N ASP A 218 0.47 -0.14 -11.10
CA ASP A 218 -0.35 0.89 -11.72
C ASP A 218 -1.73 0.35 -12.14
N ALA A 219 -1.81 -0.93 -12.51
CA ALA A 219 -3.05 -1.63 -12.87
C ALA A 219 -3.83 -2.17 -11.65
N ASN A 220 -3.38 -1.93 -10.41
CA ASN A 220 -3.96 -2.53 -9.20
C ASN A 220 -4.08 -4.06 -9.27
N TYR A 221 -3.09 -4.73 -9.86
CA TYR A 221 -3.10 -6.17 -10.08
C TYR A 221 -3.02 -6.99 -8.77
N GLU A 222 -2.42 -6.42 -7.73
CA GLU A 222 -2.32 -7.02 -6.39
C GLU A 222 -3.30 -6.32 -5.44
N ASP A 223 -3.96 -7.11 -4.59
CA ASP A 223 -4.93 -6.63 -3.60
C ASP A 223 -4.37 -6.71 -2.17
N ASP A 224 -3.46 -7.64 -1.90
CA ASP A 224 -2.90 -7.83 -0.56
C ASP A 224 -2.00 -6.65 -0.18
N ARG A 225 -2.46 -5.85 0.79
CA ARG A 225 -1.80 -4.60 1.19
C ARG A 225 -0.38 -4.83 1.71
N VAL A 226 -0.14 -5.95 2.40
CA VAL A 226 1.20 -6.30 2.90
C VAL A 226 2.12 -6.58 1.71
N THR A 227 1.67 -7.38 0.76
CA THR A 227 2.39 -7.67 -0.49
C THR A 227 2.66 -6.41 -1.30
N ILE A 228 1.69 -5.50 -1.40
CA ILE A 228 1.87 -4.20 -2.07
C ILE A 228 2.95 -3.39 -1.35
N VAL A 229 2.88 -3.23 -0.02
CA VAL A 229 3.89 -2.50 0.75
C VAL A 229 5.28 -3.11 0.56
N GLN A 230 5.39 -4.44 0.65
CA GLN A 230 6.64 -5.16 0.41
C GLN A 230 7.20 -4.87 -1.00
N ALA A 231 6.36 -4.98 -2.03
CA ALA A 231 6.77 -4.71 -3.40
C ALA A 231 7.17 -3.25 -3.62
N LEU A 232 6.48 -2.29 -3.01
CA LEU A 232 6.79 -0.86 -3.11
C LEU A 232 8.13 -0.53 -2.46
N VAL A 233 8.43 -1.09 -1.28
CA VAL A 233 9.75 -0.94 -0.66
C VAL A 233 10.84 -1.49 -1.59
N LEU A 234 10.59 -2.64 -2.23
CA LEU A 234 11.54 -3.25 -3.17
C LEU A 234 11.65 -2.49 -4.51
N LEU A 235 10.60 -1.81 -4.97
CA LEU A 235 10.66 -0.92 -6.13
C LEU A 235 11.62 0.26 -5.93
N GLY A 236 11.90 0.64 -4.68
CA GLY A 236 12.92 1.60 -4.32
C GLY A 236 14.33 1.19 -4.76
N TRP A 237 14.61 -0.11 -4.98
CA TRP A 237 15.93 -0.62 -5.39
C TRP A 237 16.29 -0.32 -6.86
N TYR A 238 15.39 0.34 -7.61
CA TYR A 238 15.71 0.84 -8.94
C TYR A 238 16.33 2.25 -8.87
N TRP A 239 17.51 2.39 -9.47
CA TRP A 239 18.16 3.67 -9.74
C TRP A 239 19.14 3.51 -10.90
N GLU A 240 19.22 4.49 -11.80
CA GLU A 240 20.19 4.49 -12.91
C GLU A 240 21.46 5.27 -12.55
N GLY A 241 21.31 6.36 -11.79
CA GLY A 241 22.38 7.16 -11.23
C GLY A 241 22.13 7.64 -9.79
N PRO A 242 23.14 8.24 -9.12
CA PRO A 242 23.01 8.77 -7.77
C PRO A 242 21.86 9.77 -7.59
N GLU A 243 21.56 10.55 -8.62
CA GLU A 243 20.45 11.50 -8.67
C GLU A 243 19.07 10.83 -8.58
N ASP A 244 18.95 9.60 -9.06
CA ASP A 244 17.69 8.84 -9.02
C ASP A 244 17.47 8.13 -7.70
N VAL A 245 18.53 7.84 -6.94
CA VAL A 245 18.42 7.29 -5.58
C VAL A 245 17.53 8.20 -4.75
N THR A 246 17.78 9.51 -4.78
CA THR A 246 16.99 10.48 -4.00
C THR A 246 15.56 10.67 -4.51
N LYS A 247 15.27 10.36 -5.79
CA LYS A 247 13.92 10.53 -6.34
C LYS A 247 13.11 9.26 -6.20
N ASN A 248 13.66 8.13 -6.63
CA ASN A 248 12.96 6.87 -6.74
C ASN A 248 12.82 6.18 -5.38
N VAL A 249 13.90 6.10 -4.58
CA VAL A 249 13.82 5.52 -3.22
C VAL A 249 12.85 6.32 -2.36
N PHE A 250 12.97 7.66 -2.36
CA PHE A 250 12.09 8.51 -1.55
C PHE A 250 10.64 8.43 -2.01
N TYR A 251 10.40 8.41 -3.32
CA TYR A 251 9.06 8.26 -3.86
C TYR A 251 8.42 6.94 -3.41
N TRP A 252 9.07 5.80 -3.68
CA TRP A 252 8.49 4.50 -3.38
C TRP A 252 8.38 4.22 -1.88
N THR A 253 9.36 4.63 -1.09
CA THR A 253 9.28 4.56 0.37
C THR A 253 8.11 5.40 0.89
N ARG A 254 7.90 6.61 0.34
CA ARG A 254 6.74 7.45 0.71
C ARG A 254 5.42 6.79 0.33
N VAL A 255 5.32 6.22 -0.86
CA VAL A 255 4.10 5.50 -1.29
C VAL A 255 3.84 4.30 -0.37
N ALA A 256 4.87 3.50 -0.06
CA ALA A 256 4.78 2.38 0.87
C ALA A 256 4.29 2.81 2.25
N MET A 257 4.85 3.89 2.82
CA MET A 257 4.39 4.46 4.09
C MET A 257 2.94 4.90 4.04
N VAL A 258 2.51 5.59 2.97
CA VAL A 258 1.12 6.04 2.82
C VAL A 258 0.16 4.85 2.74
N VAL A 259 0.51 3.79 2.00
CA VAL A 259 -0.31 2.57 1.92
C VAL A 259 -0.37 1.86 3.27
N ALA A 260 0.76 1.73 3.98
CA ALA A 260 0.83 1.11 5.30
C ALA A 260 0.00 1.89 6.33
N GLN A 261 0.24 3.20 6.47
CA GLN A 261 -0.50 4.06 7.40
C GLN A 261 -1.98 4.18 7.04
N GLY A 262 -2.31 4.27 5.75
CA GLY A 262 -3.70 4.31 5.30
C GLY A 262 -4.44 3.03 5.65
N SER A 263 -3.78 1.87 5.49
CA SER A 263 -4.33 0.57 5.88
C SER A 263 -4.51 0.48 7.40
N ASP A 264 -3.49 0.85 8.18
CA ASP A 264 -3.54 0.87 9.65
C ASP A 264 -4.66 1.78 10.17
N ARG A 265 -4.73 3.02 9.71
CA ARG A 265 -5.80 3.97 10.09
C ARG A 265 -7.19 3.51 9.65
N SER A 266 -7.31 2.92 8.46
CA SER A 266 -8.58 2.39 7.97
C SER A 266 -9.07 1.24 8.86
N VAL A 267 -8.17 0.36 9.31
CA VAL A 267 -8.49 -0.74 10.22
C VAL A 267 -8.77 -0.23 11.64
N ALA A 268 -7.97 0.71 12.13
CA ALA A 268 -8.15 1.39 13.42
C ALA A 268 -9.54 2.03 13.52
N VAL A 269 -9.95 2.79 12.50
CA VAL A 269 -11.31 3.33 12.41
C VAL A 269 -12.31 2.19 12.28
N ALA A 270 -12.19 1.30 11.29
CA ALA A 270 -13.23 0.31 11.02
C ALA A 270 -13.51 -0.63 12.22
N LEU A 271 -12.46 -1.03 12.95
CA LEU A 271 -12.51 -2.00 14.04
C LEU A 271 -12.34 -1.36 15.42
N GLY A 272 -12.24 -0.04 15.50
CA GLY A 272 -12.09 0.69 16.74
C GLY A 272 -10.81 0.44 17.52
N ARG A 273 -9.72 0.06 16.83
CA ARG A 273 -8.41 -0.19 17.43
C ARG A 273 -7.57 1.09 17.47
N PRO A 274 -6.61 1.22 18.41
CA PRO A 274 -5.57 2.23 18.31
C PRO A 274 -4.80 2.14 16.98
N ILE A 275 -4.28 3.26 16.51
CA ILE A 275 -3.42 3.34 15.31
C ILE A 275 -2.07 2.70 15.67
N GLY A 276 -1.65 1.66 14.95
CA GLY A 276 -0.37 1.00 15.19
C GLY A 276 0.84 1.78 14.66
N ILE A 277 0.65 2.56 13.59
CA ILE A 277 1.69 3.40 12.96
C ILE A 277 1.48 4.87 13.38
N ASN A 278 1.70 5.12 14.66
CA ASN A 278 1.93 6.46 15.21
C ASN A 278 3.10 6.38 16.19
N THR A 279 4.26 6.95 15.88
CA THR A 279 5.42 6.89 16.78
C THR A 279 5.18 7.54 18.14
N ASP A 280 4.20 8.44 18.25
CA ASP A 280 3.87 9.10 19.51
C ASP A 280 2.92 8.26 20.40
N ASP A 281 2.18 7.32 19.82
CA ASP A 281 1.16 6.49 20.51
C ASP A 281 1.39 4.96 20.32
N SER A 282 2.49 4.55 19.69
CA SER A 282 2.82 3.13 19.45
C SER A 282 3.48 2.55 20.69
N ASP A 283 2.88 1.51 21.26
CA ASP A 283 3.42 0.71 22.36
C ASP A 283 4.21 -0.52 21.86
N VAL A 284 4.43 -0.61 20.54
CA VAL A 284 5.21 -1.69 19.93
C VAL A 284 6.67 -1.56 20.38
N GLY A 285 7.17 -2.59 21.05
CA GLY A 285 8.56 -2.66 21.50
C GLY A 285 9.55 -2.73 20.34
N MET A 286 10.82 -2.48 20.65
CA MET A 286 11.92 -2.66 19.71
C MET A 286 12.02 -4.12 19.27
N LEU A 287 12.42 -4.34 18.01
CA LEU A 287 12.64 -5.67 17.47
C LEU A 287 13.66 -6.46 18.30
N THR A 288 13.42 -7.76 18.38
CA THR A 288 14.21 -8.76 19.07
C THR A 288 14.60 -9.87 18.10
N GLU A 289 15.46 -10.79 18.54
CA GLU A 289 15.84 -11.96 17.73
C GLU A 289 14.64 -12.86 17.42
N ASP A 290 13.65 -12.91 18.31
CA ASP A 290 12.44 -13.73 18.17
C ASP A 290 11.56 -13.28 16.99
N ASP A 291 11.61 -11.99 16.63
CA ASP A 291 10.86 -11.45 15.49
C ASP A 291 11.36 -11.96 14.12
N PHE A 292 12.53 -12.61 14.08
CA PHE A 292 13.12 -13.22 12.89
C PHE A 292 12.88 -14.73 12.79
N ILE A 293 12.23 -15.32 13.79
CA ILE A 293 11.89 -16.74 13.77
C ILE A 293 10.71 -16.95 12.83
N GLU A 294 10.95 -17.64 11.72
CA GLU A 294 9.94 -17.88 10.67
C GLU A 294 9.16 -19.20 10.85
N ASP A 295 9.25 -19.82 12.04
CA ASP A 295 8.59 -21.09 12.32
C ASP A 295 7.06 -20.94 12.23
N GLU A 296 6.41 -21.88 11.56
CA GLU A 296 4.96 -22.02 11.59
C GLU A 296 4.59 -23.02 12.70
N ILE A 297 3.33 -22.99 13.16
CA ILE A 297 2.85 -23.92 14.18
C ILE A 297 3.13 -25.36 13.72
N ASP A 298 3.93 -26.09 14.50
CA ASP A 298 4.38 -27.46 14.24
C ASP A 298 5.26 -27.68 13.00
N ILE A 299 5.80 -26.61 12.38
CA ILE A 299 6.67 -26.69 11.20
C ILE A 299 7.86 -25.75 11.35
N ALA A 300 9.05 -26.32 11.54
CA ALA A 300 10.30 -25.57 11.55
C ALA A 300 10.57 -24.89 10.20
N ALA A 301 11.11 -23.68 10.23
CA ALA A 301 11.50 -22.93 9.06
C ALA A 301 12.56 -23.69 8.24
N GLU A 302 12.35 -23.81 6.93
CA GLU A 302 13.33 -24.40 6.02
C GLU A 302 14.60 -23.53 5.95
N TYR A 303 14.43 -22.22 6.13
CA TYR A 303 15.49 -21.24 6.12
C TYR A 303 15.58 -20.57 7.50
N PRO A 304 16.33 -21.16 8.45
CA PRO A 304 16.53 -20.53 9.75
C PRO A 304 17.25 -19.18 9.57
N PRO A 305 16.95 -18.18 10.43
CA PRO A 305 17.59 -16.88 10.35
C PRO A 305 19.09 -16.99 10.62
N ASP A 306 19.89 -16.31 9.80
CA ASP A 306 21.34 -16.20 10.02
C ASP A 306 21.61 -15.24 11.19
N PRO A 307 22.27 -15.69 12.28
CA PRO A 307 22.53 -14.85 13.45
C PRO A 307 23.28 -13.55 13.11
N VAL A 308 24.19 -13.58 12.12
CA VAL A 308 24.93 -12.38 11.70
C VAL A 308 24.00 -11.38 11.03
N HIS A 309 23.05 -11.84 10.20
CA HIS A 309 22.08 -10.97 9.55
C HIS A 309 21.09 -10.38 10.55
N VAL A 310 20.61 -11.18 11.51
CA VAL A 310 19.72 -10.72 12.58
C VAL A 310 20.42 -9.65 13.42
N GLN A 311 21.63 -9.94 13.92
CA GLN A 311 22.39 -8.97 14.70
C GLN A 311 22.70 -7.71 13.89
N PHE A 312 23.07 -7.84 12.62
CA PHE A 312 23.30 -6.69 11.75
C PHE A 312 22.06 -5.79 11.70
N PHE A 313 20.88 -6.36 11.44
CA PHE A 313 19.66 -5.59 11.31
C PHE A 313 19.24 -4.94 12.63
N LEU A 314 19.28 -5.68 13.74
CA LEU A 314 18.95 -5.13 15.06
C LEU A 314 19.85 -3.93 15.41
N GLN A 315 21.16 -4.03 15.16
CA GLN A 315 22.07 -2.92 15.41
C GLN A 315 21.90 -1.77 14.41
N TYR A 316 21.56 -2.08 13.15
CA TYR A 316 21.25 -1.07 12.13
C TYR A 316 20.00 -0.25 12.48
N VAL A 317 18.95 -0.87 13.02
CA VAL A 317 17.75 -0.15 13.48
C VAL A 317 18.08 0.79 14.64
N LYS A 318 18.90 0.36 15.61
CA LYS A 318 19.36 1.24 16.70
C LYS A 318 20.14 2.45 16.17
N LEU A 319 21.01 2.26 15.18
CA LEU A 319 21.67 3.38 14.51
C LEU A 319 20.66 4.29 13.79
N CYS A 320 19.63 3.74 13.16
CA CYS A 320 18.56 4.53 12.55
C CYS A 320 17.82 5.40 13.58
N GLU A 321 17.58 4.91 14.80
CA GLU A 321 16.99 5.73 15.86
C GLU A 321 17.89 6.89 16.26
N ILE A 322 19.19 6.62 16.47
CA ILE A 322 20.18 7.67 16.79
C ILE A 322 20.28 8.69 15.64
N MET A 323 20.34 8.22 14.39
CA MET A 323 20.32 9.09 13.21
C MET A 323 19.05 9.95 13.17
N GLY A 324 17.89 9.37 13.50
CA GLY A 324 16.63 10.10 13.61
C GLY A 324 16.69 11.24 14.63
N LEU A 325 17.27 10.99 15.81
CA LEU A 325 17.48 12.02 16.84
C LEU A 325 18.40 13.14 16.34
N VAL A 326 19.54 12.80 15.74
CA VAL A 326 20.49 13.77 15.17
C VAL A 326 19.82 14.62 14.08
N LEU A 327 19.09 13.97 13.18
CA LEU A 327 18.40 14.65 12.07
C LEU A 327 17.31 15.60 12.58
N ALA A 328 16.53 15.18 13.57
CA ALA A 328 15.49 16.01 14.19
C ALA A 328 16.09 17.23 14.91
N GLN A 329 17.23 17.08 15.59
CA GLN A 329 17.91 18.16 16.30
C GLN A 329 18.58 19.16 15.34
N GLN A 330 19.28 18.67 14.31
CA GLN A 330 20.14 19.51 13.47
C GLN A 330 19.43 20.06 12.22
N TYR A 331 18.49 19.30 11.63
CA TYR A 331 17.98 19.58 10.30
C TYR A 331 16.46 19.79 10.22
N SER A 332 15.72 19.61 11.32
CA SER A 332 14.28 19.89 11.36
C SER A 332 13.98 21.38 11.11
N VAL A 333 12.91 21.68 10.38
CA VAL A 333 12.46 23.07 10.16
C VAL A 333 12.10 23.76 11.49
N ALA A 334 11.65 22.99 12.49
CA ALA A 334 11.40 23.47 13.84
C ALA A 334 12.69 23.77 14.63
N SER A 335 13.85 23.24 14.22
CA SER A 335 15.13 23.46 14.91
C SER A 335 15.80 24.80 14.56
N LYS A 336 15.30 25.54 13.55
CA LYS A 336 15.76 26.91 13.27
C LYS A 336 15.64 27.83 14.50
N SER A 337 14.70 27.56 15.40
CA SER A 337 14.55 28.28 16.67
C SER A 337 15.41 27.73 17.82
N ARG A 338 16.01 26.54 17.70
CA ARG A 338 16.76 25.82 18.75
C ARG A 338 18.27 25.73 18.50
N ARG A 339 18.80 26.40 17.48
CA ARG A 339 20.21 26.37 17.03
C ARG A 339 21.30 26.79 18.06
N MET A 340 20.99 26.94 19.35
CA MET A 340 21.86 27.57 20.33
C MET A 340 22.36 26.70 21.49
N ASN A 341 22.21 25.36 21.47
CA ASN A 341 22.72 24.52 22.57
C ASN A 341 23.69 23.44 22.09
N ALA A 342 24.97 23.56 22.48
CA ALA A 342 25.98 22.50 22.33
C ALA A 342 25.65 21.23 23.16
N MET A 343 24.76 21.36 24.16
CA MET A 343 24.25 20.24 24.96
C MET A 343 23.48 19.20 24.13
N ASP A 344 22.83 19.58 23.02
CA ASP A 344 21.95 18.67 22.28
C ASP A 344 22.73 17.57 21.53
N LEU A 345 23.96 17.87 21.08
CA LEU A 345 24.84 16.89 20.41
C LEU A 345 25.46 15.87 21.37
N THR A 346 25.71 16.27 22.62
CA THR A 346 26.34 15.38 23.61
C THR A 346 25.52 14.11 23.87
N HIS A 347 24.19 14.20 23.79
CA HIS A 347 23.34 13.03 23.97
C HIS A 347 23.49 12.04 22.80
N SER A 348 23.56 12.55 21.57
CA SER A 348 23.79 11.74 20.37
C SER A 348 25.19 11.11 20.38
N ASP A 349 26.22 11.85 20.78
CA ASP A 349 27.59 11.33 20.94
C ASP A 349 27.65 10.23 22.00
N MET A 350 26.97 10.42 23.14
CA MET A 350 26.88 9.39 24.19
C MET A 350 26.14 8.14 23.70
N ALA A 351 25.04 8.29 22.96
CA ALA A 351 24.30 7.17 22.40
C ALA A 351 25.13 6.38 21.37
N LEU A 352 25.90 7.07 20.52
CA LEU A 352 26.84 6.44 19.59
C LEU A 352 27.96 5.69 20.33
N ALA A 353 28.53 6.30 21.38
CA ALA A 353 29.57 5.65 22.17
C ALA A 353 29.06 4.40 22.89
N ASP A 354 27.86 4.47 23.49
CA ASP A 354 27.21 3.32 24.13
C ASP A 354 26.88 2.22 23.13
N TRP A 355 26.36 2.57 21.94
CA TRP A 355 26.13 1.62 20.86
C TRP A 355 27.43 0.91 20.45
N LEU A 356 28.53 1.65 20.27
CA LEU A 356 29.82 1.07 19.88
C LEU A 356 30.35 0.11 20.95
N GLN A 357 30.20 0.46 22.23
CA GLN A 357 30.63 -0.38 23.35
C GLN A 357 29.80 -1.66 23.49
N ASN A 358 28.51 -1.60 23.18
CA ASN A 358 27.57 -2.72 23.29
C ASN A 358 27.36 -3.47 21.96
N CYS A 359 28.09 -3.12 20.90
CA CYS A 359 28.00 -3.77 19.60
C CYS A 359 28.47 -5.24 19.70
N PRO A 360 27.64 -6.24 19.33
CA PRO A 360 28.00 -7.65 19.38
C PRO A 360 29.26 -7.96 18.55
N LYS A 361 30.10 -8.87 19.03
CA LYS A 361 31.39 -9.18 18.41
C LYS A 361 31.23 -9.74 17.00
N GLU A 362 30.11 -10.38 16.73
CA GLU A 362 29.73 -10.98 15.44
C GLU A 362 29.55 -9.93 14.36
N VAL A 363 29.16 -8.69 14.69
CA VAL A 363 28.94 -7.61 13.73
C VAL A 363 29.81 -6.37 14.00
N CYS A 364 30.67 -6.44 15.01
CA CYS A 364 31.64 -5.42 15.33
C CYS A 364 32.76 -5.40 14.28
N TRP A 365 33.01 -4.23 13.67
CA TRP A 365 34.10 -4.09 12.72
C TRP A 365 35.46 -4.12 13.40
N GLN A 366 36.34 -4.96 12.88
CA GLN A 366 37.74 -5.04 13.29
C GLN A 366 38.65 -5.07 12.07
N ARG A 367 39.71 -4.25 12.11
CA ARG A 367 40.65 -4.11 10.99
C ARG A 367 41.29 -5.43 10.55
N GLN A 368 41.46 -6.38 11.47
CA GLN A 368 42.14 -7.65 11.24
C GLN A 368 41.20 -8.81 10.90
N ASN A 369 39.91 -8.71 11.26
CA ASN A 369 38.93 -9.78 11.05
C ASN A 369 37.52 -9.18 10.97
N HIS A 370 37.14 -8.72 9.78
CA HIS A 370 35.80 -8.23 9.49
C HIS A 370 35.25 -8.93 8.25
N HIS A 371 33.93 -9.02 8.18
CA HIS A 371 33.20 -9.39 6.98
C HIS A 371 32.38 -8.20 6.48
N PHE A 372 31.72 -8.39 5.33
CA PHE A 372 30.92 -7.38 4.67
C PHE A 372 29.91 -6.69 5.61
N TRP A 373 29.10 -7.45 6.34
CA TRP A 373 28.07 -6.89 7.23
C TRP A 373 28.63 -6.04 8.37
N ALA A 374 29.74 -6.46 8.99
CA ALA A 374 30.39 -5.68 10.03
C ALA A 374 30.95 -4.36 9.47
N ALA A 375 31.56 -4.40 8.28
CA ALA A 375 32.05 -3.20 7.60
C ALA A 375 30.92 -2.25 7.18
N LEU A 376 29.81 -2.79 6.66
CA LEU A 376 28.64 -2.00 6.29
C LEU A 376 28.02 -1.33 7.53
N LEU A 377 27.86 -2.07 8.62
CA LEU A 377 27.32 -1.54 9.87
C LEU A 377 28.21 -0.42 10.42
N HIS A 378 29.53 -0.64 10.42
CA HIS A 378 30.50 0.36 10.87
C HIS A 378 30.63 1.57 9.93
N ALA A 379 30.24 1.45 8.67
CA ALA A 379 30.16 2.60 7.76
C ALA A 379 28.90 3.46 7.98
N ASN A 380 27.85 2.89 8.60
CA ASN A 380 26.64 3.62 8.99
C ASN A 380 26.78 4.29 10.37
N TYR A 381 27.59 3.70 11.25
CA TYR A 381 28.10 4.33 12.47
C TYR A 381 29.07 5.47 12.12
#